data_AF-A0A416FFM1-F1
#
_entry.id   AF-A0A416FFM1-F1
#
_cell.length_a   1.000
_cell.length_b   1.000
_cell.length_c   1.000
_cell.angle_alpha   90.00
_cell.angle_beta   90.00
_cell.angle_gamma   90.00
#
_symmetry.space_group_name_H-M   'P 1'
#
loop_
_entity.id
_entity.type
_entity.pdbx_description
1 polymer ?
#
loop_
_entity_poly.entity_id
_entity_poly.type
_entity_poly.pdbx_seq_one_letter_code
_entity_poly.pdbx_strand_id
1 'polypeptide(L)'
;MTIKEKAECIVKDIKQETGTSPVQIFKDIAEKDYISMHGPEHHILDGASLLVAYKNAGGDIDIDQALDKLMAEGLRMPGAMCGLWGICGAITSIGAALSIIDGTGPLSTDGTWGDHMQFVSKAIGELGAVNGPRCCKRDAMIAFKNGIAYVNQHYGVTLQYESQKCEFTDRNEQCIKERCPFYE
;
A
#
# COMPACT_ATOMS: atom_id res chain seq x y z
N MET A 1 -14.95 -9.72 12.56
CA MET A 1 -14.49 -8.34 12.81
C MET A 1 -15.05 -7.42 11.75
N THR A 2 -15.50 -6.23 12.14
CA THR A 2 -15.82 -5.13 11.23
C THR A 2 -14.54 -4.62 10.56
N ILE A 3 -14.69 -3.87 9.47
CA ILE A 3 -13.53 -3.25 8.80
C ILE A 3 -12.78 -2.28 9.73
N LYS A 4 -13.50 -1.56 10.58
CA LYS A 4 -12.91 -0.64 11.54
C LYS A 4 -12.06 -1.38 12.58
N GLU A 5 -12.58 -2.47 13.15
CA GLU A 5 -11.83 -3.31 14.10
C GLU A 5 -10.56 -3.89 13.46
N LYS A 6 -10.64 -4.34 12.19
CA LYS A 6 -9.46 -4.80 11.45
C LYS A 6 -8.42 -3.68 11.27
N ALA A 7 -8.86 -2.47 10.92
CA ALA A 7 -7.99 -1.32 10.74
C ALA A 7 -7.29 -0.92 12.05
N GLU A 8 -8.01 -0.94 13.17
CA GLU A 8 -7.45 -0.69 14.51
C GLU A 8 -6.37 -1.74 14.86
N CYS A 9 -6.60 -3.02 14.54
CA CYS A 9 -5.59 -4.07 14.70
C CYS A 9 -4.35 -3.82 13.82
N ILE A 10 -4.53 -3.45 12.55
CA ILE A 10 -3.42 -3.10 11.65
C ILE A 10 -2.57 -1.98 12.27
N VAL A 11 -3.21 -0.86 12.62
CA VAL A 11 -2.51 0.32 13.16
C VAL A 11 -1.78 0.00 14.46
N LYS A 12 -2.36 -0.86 15.31
CA LYS A 12 -1.72 -1.30 16.55
C LYS A 12 -0.48 -2.15 16.28
N ASP A 13 -0.61 -3.19 15.46
CA ASP A 13 0.44 -4.19 15.30
C ASP A 13 1.59 -3.66 14.43
N ILE A 14 1.29 -2.90 13.38
CA ILE A 14 2.30 -2.39 12.43
C ILE A 14 3.29 -1.41 13.08
N LYS A 15 2.92 -0.76 14.18
CA LYS A 15 3.83 0.10 14.96
C LYS A 15 4.98 -0.66 15.63
N GLN A 16 4.86 -1.99 15.75
CA GLN A 16 5.92 -2.84 16.31
C GLN A 16 6.98 -3.21 15.26
N GLU A 17 6.71 -2.93 13.98
CA GLU A 17 7.60 -3.27 12.88
C GLU A 17 8.80 -2.31 12.82
N THR A 18 9.99 -2.89 12.63
CA THR A 18 11.27 -2.14 12.65
C THR A 18 11.98 -2.15 11.29
N GLY A 19 11.44 -2.87 10.31
CA GLY A 19 12.03 -2.97 8.98
C GLY A 19 11.93 -1.69 8.17
N THR A 20 12.75 -1.58 7.12
CA THR A 20 12.70 -0.50 6.12
C THR A 20 12.18 -0.97 4.76
N SER A 21 11.71 -2.22 4.68
CA SER A 21 11.04 -2.80 3.52
C SER A 21 9.53 -2.76 3.75
N PRO A 22 8.76 -1.90 3.06
CA PRO A 22 7.31 -1.93 3.11
C PRO A 22 6.74 -3.31 2.76
N VAL A 23 7.44 -4.05 1.91
CA VAL A 23 6.98 -5.36 1.47
C VAL A 23 7.10 -6.41 2.58
N GLN A 24 8.20 -6.39 3.34
CA GLN A 24 8.36 -7.30 4.47
C GLN A 24 7.34 -7.00 5.57
N ILE A 25 7.21 -5.72 5.93
CA ILE A 25 6.20 -5.23 6.89
C ILE A 25 4.79 -5.69 6.48
N PHE A 26 4.45 -5.50 5.21
CA PHE A 26 3.16 -5.95 4.69
C PHE A 26 2.96 -7.45 4.87
N LYS A 27 3.96 -8.27 4.54
CA LYS A 27 3.87 -9.74 4.67
C LYS A 27 3.66 -10.16 6.12
N ASP A 28 4.41 -9.57 7.05
CA ASP A 28 4.33 -9.90 8.47
C ASP A 28 2.93 -9.62 9.06
N ILE A 29 2.31 -8.52 8.63
CA ILE A 29 0.93 -8.19 9.03
C ILE A 29 -0.11 -8.98 8.20
N ALA A 30 0.17 -9.28 6.93
CA ALA A 30 -0.75 -10.03 6.05
C ALA A 30 -0.96 -11.48 6.47
N GLU A 31 -0.09 -12.05 7.29
CA GLU A 31 -0.24 -13.37 7.89
C GLU A 31 -1.17 -13.39 9.12
N LYS A 32 -1.57 -12.23 9.65
CA LYS A 32 -2.48 -12.17 10.79
C LYS A 32 -3.89 -12.61 10.38
N ASP A 33 -4.57 -13.32 11.27
CA ASP A 33 -5.92 -13.88 11.03
C ASP A 33 -6.99 -12.83 10.68
N TYR A 34 -6.77 -11.57 11.08
CA TYR A 34 -7.68 -10.47 10.77
C TYR A 34 -7.50 -9.90 9.36
N ILE A 35 -6.45 -10.28 8.63
CA ILE A 35 -6.21 -9.90 7.24
C ILE A 35 -6.75 -10.99 6.32
N SER A 36 -7.78 -10.66 5.55
CA SER A 36 -8.32 -11.57 4.54
C SER A 36 -7.44 -11.59 3.28
N MET A 37 -7.67 -12.56 2.38
CA MET A 37 -6.97 -12.56 1.08
C MET A 37 -7.32 -11.35 0.20
N HIS A 38 -8.58 -10.95 0.25
CA HIS A 38 -9.09 -9.75 -0.41
C HIS A 38 -9.98 -9.02 0.59
N GLY A 39 -9.91 -7.68 0.61
CA GLY A 39 -10.78 -6.88 1.46
C GLY A 39 -10.28 -5.44 1.63
N PRO A 40 -11.16 -4.51 2.03
CA PRO A 40 -10.82 -3.10 2.17
C PRO A 40 -9.80 -2.82 3.28
N GLU A 41 -9.48 -3.78 4.16
CA GLU A 41 -8.43 -3.61 5.17
C GLU A 41 -7.05 -3.35 4.54
N HIS A 42 -6.84 -3.82 3.31
CA HIS A 42 -5.62 -3.54 2.54
C HIS A 42 -5.47 -2.06 2.22
N HIS A 43 -6.58 -1.31 2.10
CA HIS A 43 -6.54 0.12 1.83
C HIS A 43 -5.91 0.92 2.98
N ILE A 44 -5.79 0.30 4.17
CA ILE A 44 -5.05 0.85 5.30
C ILE A 44 -3.66 0.21 5.36
N LEU A 45 -3.59 -1.12 5.28
CA LEU A 45 -2.34 -1.88 5.43
C LEU A 45 -1.24 -1.46 4.44
N ASP A 46 -1.59 -1.23 3.19
CA ASP A 46 -0.61 -0.98 2.13
C ASP A 46 0.14 0.34 2.38
N GLY A 47 -0.60 1.44 2.57
CA GLY A 47 -0.01 2.73 2.92
C GLY A 47 0.66 2.72 4.30
N ALA A 48 0.12 1.98 5.27
CA ALA A 48 0.67 1.93 6.62
C ALA A 48 2.06 1.27 6.61
N SER A 49 2.22 0.23 5.78
CA SER A 49 3.50 -0.45 5.58
C SER A 49 4.55 0.49 4.99
N LEU A 50 4.15 1.38 4.06
CA LEU A 50 5.04 2.41 3.51
C LEU A 50 5.41 3.46 4.58
N LEU A 51 4.43 3.97 5.34
CA LEU A 51 4.66 5.00 6.36
C LEU A 51 5.60 4.53 7.46
N VAL A 52 5.42 3.30 7.94
CA VAL A 52 6.30 2.72 8.97
C VAL A 52 7.70 2.48 8.42
N ALA A 53 7.83 1.91 7.21
CA ALA A 53 9.13 1.74 6.57
C ALA A 53 9.85 3.08 6.35
N TYR A 54 9.11 4.11 5.91
CA TYR A 54 9.62 5.48 5.74
C TYR A 54 10.13 6.06 7.05
N LYS A 55 9.36 5.94 8.14
CA LYS A 55 9.79 6.36 9.48
C LYS A 55 11.07 5.63 9.91
N ASN A 56 11.09 4.31 9.75
CA ASN A 56 12.22 3.46 10.15
C ASN A 56 13.49 3.74 9.34
N ALA A 57 13.35 4.18 8.09
CA ALA A 57 14.46 4.61 7.25
C ALA A 57 15.00 6.02 7.59
N GLY A 58 14.47 6.66 8.63
CA GLY A 58 14.88 7.99 9.08
C GLY A 58 14.03 9.14 8.52
N GLY A 59 12.90 8.83 7.87
CA GLY A 59 11.98 9.84 7.35
C GLY A 59 11.36 10.68 8.46
N ASP A 60 11.23 11.99 8.19
CA ASP A 60 10.61 12.91 9.14
C ASP A 60 9.09 12.81 9.06
N ILE A 61 8.50 12.16 10.07
CA ILE A 61 7.07 11.97 10.20
C ILE A 61 6.70 11.65 11.66
N ASP A 62 5.54 12.16 12.09
CA ASP A 62 4.83 11.69 13.27
C ASP A 62 4.02 10.45 12.86
N ILE A 63 4.54 9.27 13.18
CA ILE A 63 3.97 8.01 12.71
C ILE A 63 2.58 7.73 13.31
N ASP A 64 2.33 8.18 14.55
CA ASP A 64 1.03 7.98 15.19
C ASP A 64 -0.04 8.80 14.49
N GLN A 65 0.23 10.09 14.27
CA GLN A 65 -0.70 10.96 13.55
C GLN A 65 -0.87 10.51 12.08
N ALA A 66 0.20 10.06 11.44
CA ALA A 66 0.17 9.62 10.05
C ALA A 66 -0.72 8.37 9.87
N LEU A 67 -0.59 7.38 10.76
CA LEU A 67 -1.40 6.16 10.72
C LEU A 67 -2.88 6.45 11.02
N ASP A 68 -3.19 7.37 11.93
CA ASP A 68 -4.57 7.77 12.22
C ASP A 68 -5.24 8.44 11.00
N LYS A 69 -4.51 9.36 10.35
CA LYS A 69 -4.96 10.00 9.09
C LYS A 69 -5.17 8.97 7.98
N LEU A 70 -4.22 8.07 7.79
CA LEU A 70 -4.31 7.03 6.77
C LEU A 70 -5.50 6.10 7.04
N MET A 71 -5.72 5.69 8.29
CA MET A 71 -6.87 4.87 8.66
C MET A 71 -8.18 5.59 8.34
N ALA A 72 -8.29 6.88 8.65
CA ALA A 72 -9.49 7.67 8.34
C ALA A 72 -9.76 7.71 6.83
N GLU A 73 -8.75 7.92 5.99
CA GLU A 73 -8.91 7.94 4.54
C GLU A 73 -9.15 6.55 3.94
N GLY A 74 -8.42 5.53 4.40
CA GLY A 74 -8.58 4.15 3.94
C GLY A 74 -9.96 3.57 4.26
N LEU A 75 -10.56 3.93 5.39
CA LEU A 75 -11.94 3.53 5.73
C LEU A 75 -13.00 4.18 4.84
N ARG A 76 -12.69 5.30 4.18
CA ARG A 76 -13.58 5.97 3.21
C ARG A 76 -13.49 5.34 1.81
N MET A 77 -12.47 4.53 1.55
CA MET A 77 -12.27 3.85 0.28
C MET A 77 -13.21 2.64 0.16
N PRO A 78 -14.15 2.63 -0.82
CA PRO A 78 -15.12 1.55 -0.93
C PRO A 78 -14.44 0.23 -1.30
N GLY A 79 -14.97 -0.91 -0.85
CA GLY A 79 -14.51 -2.22 -1.33
C GLY A 79 -14.63 -2.35 -2.85
N ALA A 80 -13.79 -3.20 -3.44
CA ALA A 80 -13.78 -3.48 -4.89
C ALA A 80 -13.51 -2.28 -5.80
N MET A 81 -12.78 -1.25 -5.32
CA MET A 81 -12.38 -0.09 -6.14
C MET A 81 -11.80 -0.49 -7.50
N CYS A 82 -10.90 -1.49 -7.52
CA CYS A 82 -10.22 -1.91 -8.75
C CYS A 82 -11.19 -2.41 -9.83
N GLY A 83 -12.30 -3.05 -9.45
CA GLY A 83 -13.28 -3.60 -10.38
C GLY A 83 -14.44 -2.66 -10.72
N LEU A 84 -14.76 -1.71 -9.84
CA LEU A 84 -15.95 -0.85 -9.98
C LEU A 84 -15.62 0.61 -10.31
N TRP A 85 -14.40 1.06 -10.02
CA TRP A 85 -13.98 2.45 -10.16
C TRP A 85 -12.75 2.63 -11.07
N GLY A 86 -12.12 1.54 -11.50
CA GLY A 86 -10.92 1.58 -12.33
C GLY A 86 -9.66 2.08 -11.61
N ILE A 87 -9.68 2.12 -10.26
CA ILE A 87 -8.55 2.51 -9.42
C ILE A 87 -8.36 1.48 -8.31
N CYS A 88 -7.13 1.00 -8.07
CA CYS A 88 -6.87 0.02 -7.03
C CYS A 88 -6.64 0.66 -5.66
N GLY A 89 -7.31 0.14 -4.63
CA GLY A 89 -7.17 0.62 -3.25
C GLY A 89 -5.74 0.53 -2.72
N ALA A 90 -4.93 -0.42 -3.15
CA ALA A 90 -3.51 -0.51 -2.76
C ALA A 90 -2.70 0.70 -3.25
N ILE A 91 -2.90 1.08 -4.52
CA ILE A 91 -2.21 2.23 -5.11
C ILE A 91 -2.75 3.54 -4.52
N THR A 92 -4.07 3.65 -4.33
CA THR A 92 -4.67 4.81 -3.66
C THR A 92 -4.17 4.95 -2.22
N SER A 93 -3.98 3.84 -1.51
CA SER A 93 -3.45 3.82 -0.14
C SER A 93 -2.02 4.37 -0.08
N ILE A 94 -1.15 3.97 -1.01
CA ILE A 94 0.20 4.55 -1.13
C ILE A 94 0.12 6.03 -1.52
N GLY A 95 -0.75 6.42 -2.44
CA GLY A 95 -0.97 7.84 -2.77
C GLY A 95 -1.39 8.66 -1.55
N ALA A 96 -2.27 8.12 -0.69
CA ALA A 96 -2.65 8.74 0.57
C ALA A 96 -1.46 8.84 1.54
N ALA A 97 -0.62 7.81 1.62
CA ALA A 97 0.61 7.85 2.43
C ALA A 97 1.57 8.95 1.95
N LEU A 98 1.79 9.10 0.64
CA LEU A 98 2.62 10.18 0.07
C LEU A 98 2.03 11.56 0.38
N SER A 99 0.72 11.72 0.24
CA SER A 99 0.01 12.95 0.61
C SER A 99 0.17 13.30 2.09
N ILE A 100 0.24 12.29 2.98
CA ILE A 100 0.47 12.49 4.40
C ILE A 100 1.92 12.90 4.68
N ILE A 101 2.91 12.28 3.99
CA ILE A 101 4.33 12.63 4.12
C ILE A 101 4.57 14.09 3.71
N ASP A 102 4.04 14.49 2.56
CA ASP A 102 4.24 15.83 1.99
C ASP A 102 3.29 16.90 2.58
N GLY A 103 2.27 16.48 3.34
CA GLY A 103 1.19 17.38 3.76
C GLY A 103 0.36 17.92 2.59
N THR A 104 0.36 17.22 1.45
CA THR A 104 -0.35 17.60 0.24
C THR A 104 -1.86 17.63 0.48
N GLY A 105 -2.52 18.64 -0.07
CA GLY A 105 -3.97 18.76 -0.06
C GLY A 105 -4.50 19.30 -1.38
N PRO A 106 -5.83 19.50 -1.48
CA PRO A 106 -6.48 19.94 -2.73
C PRO A 106 -6.02 21.31 -3.25
N LEU A 107 -5.36 22.11 -2.41
CA LEU A 107 -4.88 23.46 -2.75
C LEU A 107 -3.34 23.55 -2.82
N SER A 108 -2.63 22.41 -2.74
CA SER A 108 -1.17 22.40 -2.83
C SER A 108 -0.70 22.89 -4.20
N THR A 109 0.28 23.78 -4.19
CA THR A 109 0.87 24.42 -5.39
C THR A 109 2.38 24.25 -5.47
N ASP A 110 2.96 23.50 -4.54
CA ASP A 110 4.39 23.17 -4.44
C ASP A 110 4.82 22.04 -5.40
N GLY A 111 3.90 21.50 -6.19
CA GLY A 111 4.13 20.43 -7.17
C GLY A 111 3.74 19.03 -6.69
N THR A 112 3.69 18.81 -5.37
CA THR A 112 3.46 17.48 -4.77
C THR A 112 2.15 16.85 -5.24
N TRP A 113 1.09 17.65 -5.41
CA TRP A 113 -0.19 17.20 -5.95
C TRP A 113 -0.05 16.54 -7.33
N GLY A 114 0.72 17.18 -8.23
CA GLY A 114 0.96 16.66 -9.57
C GLY A 114 1.82 15.41 -9.56
N ASP A 115 2.86 15.39 -8.73
CA ASP A 115 3.77 14.26 -8.58
C ASP A 115 3.04 13.01 -8.07
N HIS A 116 2.15 13.16 -7.08
CA HIS A 116 1.33 12.06 -6.54
C HIS A 116 0.35 11.52 -7.58
N MET A 117 -0.27 12.40 -8.37
CA MET A 117 -1.16 12.00 -9.49
C MET A 117 -0.38 11.22 -10.56
N GLN A 118 0.84 11.65 -10.89
CA GLN A 118 1.71 10.94 -11.83
C GLN A 118 2.15 9.58 -11.30
N PHE A 119 2.52 9.50 -10.02
CA PHE A 119 2.82 8.24 -9.35
C PHE A 119 1.65 7.25 -9.48
N VAL A 120 0.43 7.68 -9.11
CA VAL A 120 -0.77 6.84 -9.17
C VAL A 120 -1.04 6.40 -10.62
N SER A 121 -0.96 7.33 -11.58
CA SER A 121 -1.16 7.02 -13.01
C SER A 121 -0.20 5.95 -13.51
N LYS A 122 1.10 6.08 -13.20
CA LYS A 122 2.14 5.11 -13.56
C LYS A 122 1.88 3.74 -12.94
N ALA A 123 1.63 3.69 -11.63
CA ALA A 123 1.39 2.44 -10.91
C ALA A 123 0.12 1.73 -11.40
N ILE A 124 -0.94 2.48 -11.73
CA ILE A 124 -2.17 1.93 -12.29
C ILE A 124 -1.95 1.41 -13.71
N GLY A 125 -1.13 2.09 -14.52
CA GLY A 125 -0.75 1.59 -15.84
C GLY A 125 -0.05 0.23 -15.76
N GLU A 126 0.89 0.06 -14.82
CA GLU A 126 1.56 -1.21 -14.58
C GLU A 126 0.58 -2.29 -14.09
N LEU A 127 -0.28 -1.97 -13.13
CA LEU A 127 -1.28 -2.90 -12.63
C LEU A 127 -2.29 -3.32 -13.71
N GLY A 128 -2.78 -2.36 -14.50
CA GLY A 128 -3.76 -2.58 -15.56
C GLY A 128 -3.25 -3.51 -16.65
N ALA A 129 -1.94 -3.48 -16.93
CA ALA A 129 -1.31 -4.37 -17.91
C ALA A 129 -1.34 -5.86 -17.49
N VAL A 130 -1.41 -6.17 -16.19
CA VAL A 130 -1.52 -7.56 -15.70
C VAL A 130 -2.92 -8.15 -15.92
N ASN A 131 -3.95 -7.30 -15.94
CA ASN A 131 -5.37 -7.66 -16.04
C ASN A 131 -5.89 -8.49 -14.83
N GLY A 132 -7.21 -8.67 -14.78
CA GLY A 132 -7.90 -9.35 -13.69
C GLY A 132 -7.90 -10.90 -13.76
N PRO A 133 -8.60 -11.55 -12.80
CA PRO A 133 -9.35 -10.94 -11.69
C PRO A 133 -8.47 -10.32 -10.58
N ARG A 134 -9.13 -9.60 -9.65
CA ARG A 134 -8.51 -8.89 -8.51
C ARG A 134 -7.56 -9.78 -7.70
N CYS A 135 -6.51 -9.19 -7.12
CA CYS A 135 -5.69 -9.83 -6.11
C CYS A 135 -5.03 -8.77 -5.23
N CYS A 136 -5.55 -8.54 -4.01
CA CYS A 136 -5.02 -7.50 -3.13
C CYS A 136 -3.52 -7.69 -2.83
N LYS A 137 -3.03 -8.94 -2.77
CA LYS A 137 -1.60 -9.23 -2.53
C LYS A 137 -0.71 -8.82 -3.71
N ARG A 138 -1.07 -9.20 -4.94
CA ARG A 138 -0.34 -8.80 -6.16
C ARG A 138 -0.38 -7.29 -6.33
N ASP A 139 -1.55 -6.70 -6.15
CA ASP A 139 -1.77 -5.28 -6.39
C ASP A 139 -0.95 -4.45 -5.39
N ALA A 140 -0.84 -4.90 -4.13
CA ALA A 140 0.07 -4.33 -3.13
C ALA A 140 1.54 -4.43 -3.56
N MET A 141 2.01 -5.56 -4.09
CA MET A 141 3.41 -5.68 -4.54
C MET A 141 3.77 -4.69 -5.66
N ILE A 142 2.84 -4.48 -6.61
CA ILE A 142 3.01 -3.49 -7.69
C ILE A 142 2.99 -2.07 -7.12
N ALA A 143 2.09 -1.80 -6.18
CA ALA A 143 2.02 -0.53 -5.48
C ALA A 143 3.34 -0.24 -4.74
N PHE A 144 3.86 -1.19 -3.96
CA PHE A 144 5.12 -1.03 -3.22
C PHE A 144 6.31 -0.82 -4.13
N LYS A 145 6.43 -1.59 -5.22
CA LYS A 145 7.51 -1.39 -6.20
C LYS A 145 7.56 0.06 -6.69
N ASN A 146 6.41 0.63 -7.03
CA ASN A 146 6.33 2.02 -7.47
C ASN A 146 6.51 3.02 -6.32
N GLY A 147 5.94 2.75 -5.15
CA GLY A 147 5.99 3.63 -3.98
C GLY A 147 7.40 3.75 -3.40
N ILE A 148 8.12 2.63 -3.31
CA ILE A 148 9.54 2.59 -2.90
C ILE A 148 10.40 3.36 -3.88
N ALA A 149 10.21 3.17 -5.18
CA ALA A 149 10.95 3.91 -6.20
C ALA A 149 10.71 5.43 -6.07
N TYR A 150 9.46 5.85 -5.84
CA TYR A 150 9.10 7.24 -5.61
C TYR A 150 9.79 7.80 -4.35
N VAL A 151 9.66 7.10 -3.21
CA VAL A 151 10.26 7.53 -1.94
C VAL A 151 11.78 7.68 -2.05
N ASN A 152 12.45 6.69 -2.63
CA ASN A 152 13.90 6.68 -2.76
C ASN A 152 14.41 7.79 -3.67
N GLN A 153 13.60 8.24 -4.62
CA GLN A 153 13.93 9.34 -5.52
C GLN A 153 13.64 10.72 -4.90
N HIS A 154 12.66 10.85 -4.00
CA HIS A 154 12.13 12.14 -3.57
C HIS A 154 12.53 12.56 -2.15
N TYR A 155 12.71 11.62 -1.22
CA TYR A 155 12.75 11.97 0.22
C TYR A 155 14.10 11.80 0.90
N GLY A 156 15.17 11.49 0.16
CA GLY A 156 16.52 11.35 0.74
C GLY A 156 16.67 10.21 1.75
N VAL A 157 15.69 9.30 1.83
CA VAL A 157 15.74 8.05 2.59
C VAL A 157 15.85 6.86 1.63
N THR A 158 16.21 5.69 2.14
CA THR A 158 16.26 4.47 1.34
C THR A 158 15.38 3.39 1.94
N LEU A 159 14.27 3.10 1.26
CA LEU A 159 13.46 1.92 1.49
C LEU A 159 14.03 0.73 0.73
N GLN A 160 14.05 -0.41 1.41
CA GLN A 160 14.51 -1.65 0.82
C GLN A 160 13.43 -2.24 -0.11
N TYR A 161 13.88 -2.75 -1.25
CA TYR A 161 13.07 -3.54 -2.16
C TYR A 161 13.84 -4.78 -2.56
N GLU A 162 13.20 -5.93 -2.42
CA GLU A 162 13.72 -7.20 -2.90
C GLU A 162 12.76 -7.79 -3.92
N SER A 163 13.30 -8.40 -4.98
CA SER A 163 12.47 -9.23 -5.86
C SER A 163 11.95 -10.42 -5.06
N GLN A 164 10.67 -10.70 -5.19
CA GLN A 164 10.03 -11.68 -4.32
C GLN A 164 8.89 -12.40 -5.01
N LYS A 165 8.72 -13.64 -4.56
CA LYS A 165 7.77 -14.61 -5.08
C LYS A 165 6.50 -14.56 -4.23
N CYS A 166 5.36 -14.88 -4.83
CA CYS A 166 4.08 -14.81 -4.12
C CYS A 166 3.91 -15.98 -3.15
N GLU A 167 3.84 -15.68 -1.86
CA GLU A 167 3.60 -16.67 -0.79
C GLU A 167 2.11 -16.98 -0.56
N PHE A 168 1.21 -16.25 -1.25
CA PHE A 168 -0.24 -16.33 -1.08
C PHE A 168 -0.95 -17.13 -2.18
N THR A 169 -0.19 -17.77 -3.08
CA THR A 169 -0.71 -18.47 -4.26
C THR A 169 -1.79 -19.48 -3.91
N ASP A 170 -1.52 -20.36 -2.96
CA ASP A 170 -2.44 -21.45 -2.59
C ASP A 170 -3.64 -20.97 -1.76
N ARG A 171 -3.56 -19.77 -1.18
CA ARG A 171 -4.64 -19.15 -0.41
C ARG A 171 -5.65 -18.41 -1.30
N ASN A 172 -5.31 -18.17 -2.58
CA ASN A 172 -6.14 -17.39 -3.49
C ASN A 172 -6.81 -18.27 -4.54
N GLU A 173 -8.09 -18.58 -4.36
CA GLU A 173 -8.89 -19.32 -5.35
C GLU A 173 -8.98 -18.61 -6.72
N GLN A 174 -8.77 -17.28 -6.77
CA GLN A 174 -8.77 -16.50 -8.01
C GLN A 174 -7.35 -16.24 -8.55
N CYS A 175 -6.33 -16.98 -8.08
CA CYS A 175 -4.96 -16.81 -8.54
C CYS A 175 -4.86 -17.03 -10.06
N ILE A 176 -4.15 -16.12 -10.74
CA ILE A 176 -3.94 -16.17 -12.19
C ILE A 176 -2.63 -16.89 -12.58
N LYS A 177 -1.91 -17.42 -11.59
CA LYS A 177 -0.71 -18.24 -11.74
C LYS A 177 0.31 -17.64 -12.71
N GLU A 178 0.61 -18.30 -13.82
CA GLU A 178 1.65 -17.95 -14.79
C GLU A 178 1.44 -16.58 -15.42
N ARG A 179 0.23 -16.00 -15.36
CA ARG A 179 -0.05 -14.63 -15.80
C ARG A 179 0.33 -13.57 -14.75
N CYS A 180 0.60 -13.96 -13.51
CA CYS A 180 0.99 -13.06 -12.44
C CYS A 180 2.51 -12.83 -12.49
N PRO A 181 3.01 -11.59 -12.40
CA PRO A 181 4.46 -11.32 -12.39
C PRO A 181 5.18 -11.82 -11.13
N PHE A 182 4.44 -12.22 -10.10
CA PHE A 182 4.97 -12.84 -8.88
C PHE A 182 4.69 -14.37 -8.84
N TYR A 183 4.20 -14.90 -9.96
CA TYR A 183 4.07 -16.31 -10.36
C TYR A 183 5.41 -17.05 -10.30
N GLU A 184 5.49 -18.25 -9.74
CA GLU A 184 6.56 -19.21 -10.01
C GLU A 184 6.04 -20.50 -10.64
#